data_AF-A0A6P6Y9K7-F1
#
_entry.id   AF-A0A6P6Y9K7-F1
#
_cell.length_a   1.000
_cell.length_b   1.000
_cell.length_c   1.000
_cell.angle_alpha   90.00
_cell.angle_beta   90.00
_cell.angle_gamma   90.00
#
_symmetry.space_group_name_H-M   'P 1'
#
loop_
_entity.id
_entity.type
_entity.pdbx_description
1 polymer ?
#
loop_
_entity_poly.entity_id
_entity_poly.type
_entity_poly.pdbx_seq_one_letter_code
_entity_poly.pdbx_strand_id
1 'polypeptide(L)'
;MILLDICMEFVDDECKKQKQISTIKNIEPDDCINLYDCQLCPLPEEFVKFINQLFHHQIREYFNKSNFDSNSEDLIVFSKISSFLLKIIAFKSYENILKKNDDYFKNLLDILSCFHSMSNDPKSIFFTQDLRSTNNNNKCFAENESVFGFKRNIIGLIANYLHENMQAQEQLRISGRFIALLDSAKIDRNNPFILQWTIFAIRNALKNNPANQQFIENLQKQGEIFDDKIFNDKIKFI
;
A
#
# COMPACT_ATOMS: atom_id res chain seq x y z
N MET A 1 18.05 2.84 -10.42
CA MET A 1 18.13 1.50 -9.78
C MET A 1 19.20 1.46 -8.70
N ILE A 2 20.50 1.42 -9.03
CA ILE A 2 21.60 1.33 -8.03
C ILE A 2 21.50 2.38 -6.91
N LEU A 3 21.24 3.65 -7.25
CA LEU A 3 21.10 4.71 -6.23
C LEU A 3 19.95 4.46 -5.25
N LEU A 4 18.82 3.94 -5.72
CA LEU A 4 17.67 3.65 -4.86
C LEU A 4 17.95 2.45 -3.96
N ASP A 5 18.66 1.44 -4.47
CA ASP A 5 19.07 0.28 -3.69
C ASP A 5 20.07 0.69 -2.59
N ILE A 6 21.03 1.59 -2.90
CA ILE A 6 21.94 2.19 -1.89
C ILE A 6 21.16 2.98 -0.84
N CYS A 7 20.20 3.82 -1.25
CA CYS A 7 19.36 4.56 -0.31
C CYS A 7 18.54 3.64 0.59
N MET A 8 18.03 2.53 0.05
CA MET A 8 17.28 1.52 0.81
C MET A 8 18.16 0.81 1.84
N GLU A 9 19.37 0.42 1.46
CA GLU A 9 20.34 -0.20 2.38
C GLU A 9 20.73 0.76 3.49
N PHE A 10 20.97 2.03 3.15
CA PHE A 10 21.26 3.07 4.13
C PHE A 10 20.12 3.28 5.13
N VAL A 11 18.87 3.34 4.64
CA VAL A 11 17.67 3.43 5.50
C VAL A 11 17.54 2.19 6.40
N ASP A 12 17.80 0.99 5.86
CA ASP A 12 17.72 -0.25 6.62
C ASP A 12 18.77 -0.33 7.72
N ASP A 13 19.99 0.15 7.46
CA ASP A 13 21.07 0.19 8.45
C ASP A 13 20.78 1.19 9.57
N GLU A 14 20.23 2.36 9.25
CA GLU A 14 19.75 3.30 10.28
C GLU A 14 18.62 2.68 11.13
N CYS A 15 17.66 1.98 10.50
CA CYS A 15 16.62 1.26 11.24
C CYS A 15 17.19 0.18 12.17
N LYS A 16 18.22 -0.56 11.75
CA LYS A 16 18.89 -1.58 12.58
C LYS A 16 19.61 -0.95 13.78
N LYS A 17 20.34 0.16 13.57
CA LYS A 17 21.00 0.91 14.65
C LYS A 17 19.99 1.36 15.71
N GLN A 18 18.82 1.85 15.28
CA GLN A 18 17.77 2.30 16.20
C GLN A 18 17.16 1.16 17.03
N LYS A 19 16.90 0.00 16.43
CA LYS A 19 16.41 -1.18 17.18
C LYS A 19 17.39 -1.61 18.27
N GLN A 20 18.69 -1.59 17.99
CA GLN A 20 19.71 -1.90 19.00
C GLN A 20 19.74 -0.90 20.16
N ILE A 21 19.47 0.39 19.91
CA ILE A 21 19.38 1.44 20.94
C ILE A 21 18.12 1.23 21.80
N SER A 22 16.98 0.85 21.21
CA SER A 22 15.73 0.62 21.95
C SER A 22 15.79 -0.58 22.90
N THR A 23 16.53 -1.65 22.56
CA THR A 23 16.71 -2.82 23.43
C THR A 23 17.49 -2.51 24.71
N ILE A 24 18.23 -1.39 24.75
CA ILE A 24 19.02 -0.96 25.92
C ILE A 24 18.17 -0.19 26.93
N LYS A 25 17.02 0.36 26.53
CA LYS A 25 16.08 1.04 27.43
C LYS A 25 14.94 0.07 27.76
N ASN A 26 14.82 -0.36 29.02
CA ASN A 26 13.64 -1.11 29.48
C ASN A 26 12.38 -0.26 29.24
N ILE A 27 11.45 -0.75 28.42
CA ILE A 27 10.28 0.00 27.92
C ILE A 27 9.08 -0.26 28.84
N GLU A 28 8.47 0.79 29.41
CA GLU A 28 7.16 0.71 30.08
C GLU A 28 6.01 0.73 29.04
N PRO A 29 4.82 0.18 29.35
CA PRO A 29 3.76 -0.08 28.35
C PRO A 29 3.27 1.14 27.56
N ASP A 30 3.37 2.35 28.12
CA ASP A 30 2.92 3.59 27.49
C ASP A 30 4.01 4.28 26.62
N ASP A 31 5.26 3.80 26.66
CA ASP A 31 6.37 4.36 25.87
C ASP A 31 6.37 3.90 24.39
N CYS A 32 5.44 3.02 24.01
CA CYS A 32 5.33 2.53 22.63
C CYS A 32 4.96 3.63 21.61
N ILE A 33 4.55 4.81 22.08
CA ILE A 33 4.16 5.94 21.22
C ILE A 33 5.35 6.87 20.92
N ASN A 34 6.41 6.86 21.75
CA ASN A 34 7.52 7.83 21.68
C ASN A 34 8.91 7.21 21.46
N LEU A 35 8.98 6.09 20.72
CA LEU A 35 10.27 5.52 20.27
C LEU A 35 10.96 6.32 19.15
N TYR A 36 10.37 7.42 18.67
CA TYR A 36 10.83 8.16 17.47
C TYR A 36 11.41 9.56 17.75
N ASP A 37 11.54 9.96 19.01
CA ASP A 37 12.15 11.24 19.38
C ASP A 37 13.69 11.10 19.45
N CYS A 38 14.38 11.04 18.29
CA CYS A 38 15.73 11.62 18.04
C CYS A 38 16.25 11.39 16.60
N GLN A 39 16.41 12.53 15.88
CA GLN A 39 17.55 12.97 15.07
C GLN A 39 18.42 11.96 14.28
N LEU A 40 18.21 11.92 12.95
CA LEU A 40 19.12 12.41 11.91
C LEU A 40 18.44 12.19 10.56
N CYS A 41 18.61 13.13 9.63
CA CYS A 41 18.08 13.04 8.27
C CYS A 41 19.05 12.19 7.44
N PRO A 42 18.77 10.91 7.15
CA PRO A 42 19.70 10.08 6.39
C PRO A 42 19.89 10.55 4.95
N LEU A 43 18.89 11.23 4.39
CA LEU A 43 18.81 11.60 2.99
C LEU A 43 18.41 13.08 2.84
N PRO A 44 19.00 13.82 1.89
CA PRO A 44 18.62 15.20 1.62
C PRO A 44 17.11 15.35 1.34
N GLU A 45 16.48 16.37 1.92
CA GLU A 45 15.05 16.67 1.71
C GLU A 45 14.72 16.84 0.22
N GLU A 46 15.56 17.54 -0.52
CA GLU A 46 15.39 17.74 -1.97
C GLU A 46 15.43 16.44 -2.76
N PHE A 47 16.22 15.45 -2.31
CA PHE A 47 16.23 14.13 -2.92
C PHE A 47 14.90 13.41 -2.68
N VAL A 48 14.36 13.45 -1.47
CA VAL A 48 13.05 12.84 -1.14
C VAL A 48 11.93 13.51 -1.93
N LYS A 49 11.93 14.84 -2.02
CA LYS A 49 10.96 15.59 -2.86
C LYS A 49 11.07 15.19 -4.32
N PHE A 50 12.28 15.12 -4.86
CA PHE A 50 12.51 14.71 -6.25
C PHE A 50 12.00 13.29 -6.52
N ILE A 51 12.34 12.32 -5.68
CA ILE A 51 11.86 10.93 -5.83
C ILE A 51 10.34 10.87 -5.75
N ASN A 52 9.73 11.62 -4.84
CA ASN A 52 8.28 11.68 -4.69
C ASN A 52 7.61 12.29 -5.95
N GLN A 53 8.12 13.41 -6.44
CA GLN A 53 7.62 14.04 -7.66
C GLN A 53 7.76 13.14 -8.89
N LEU A 54 8.92 12.48 -9.02
CA LEU A 54 9.21 11.54 -10.09
C LEU A 54 8.20 10.39 -10.08
N PHE A 55 7.97 9.80 -8.89
CA PHE A 55 6.99 8.73 -8.71
C PHE A 55 5.62 9.16 -9.21
N HIS A 56 5.10 10.29 -8.74
CA HIS A 56 3.75 10.74 -9.08
C HIS A 56 3.57 11.17 -10.53
N HIS A 57 4.53 11.89 -11.10
CA HIS A 57 4.43 12.34 -12.48
C HIS A 57 4.47 11.13 -13.43
N GLN A 58 5.45 10.25 -13.25
CA GLN A 58 5.64 9.12 -14.16
C GLN A 58 4.54 8.07 -13.99
N ILE A 59 4.11 7.78 -12.76
CA ILE A 59 3.06 6.78 -12.52
C ILE A 59 1.72 7.27 -13.10
N ARG A 60 1.39 8.56 -12.96
CA ARG A 60 0.16 9.12 -13.52
C ARG A 60 0.16 9.03 -15.05
N GLU A 61 1.27 9.42 -15.69
CA GLU A 61 1.42 9.30 -17.14
C GLU A 61 1.38 7.83 -17.61
N TYR A 62 1.94 6.91 -16.82
CA TYR A 62 1.93 5.49 -17.13
C TYR A 62 0.52 4.89 -16.99
N PHE A 63 -0.20 5.17 -15.90
CA PHE A 63 -1.54 4.63 -15.67
C PHE A 63 -2.64 5.26 -16.55
N ASN A 64 -2.39 6.45 -17.13
CA ASN A 64 -3.29 7.04 -18.12
C ASN A 64 -3.16 6.43 -19.53
N LYS A 65 -2.03 5.77 -19.83
CA LYS A 65 -1.85 5.07 -21.10
C LYS A 65 -2.56 3.73 -20.97
N SER A 66 -3.69 3.59 -21.65
CA SER A 66 -4.61 2.44 -21.60
C SER A 66 -4.03 1.06 -21.98
N ASN A 67 -2.72 0.94 -22.19
CA ASN A 67 -2.00 -0.29 -22.47
C ASN A 67 -0.92 -0.52 -21.40
N PHE A 68 -1.29 -1.21 -20.33
CA PHE A 68 -0.37 -1.64 -19.29
C PHE A 68 0.46 -2.81 -19.81
N ASP A 69 1.74 -2.57 -20.12
CA ASP A 69 2.68 -3.65 -20.34
C ASP A 69 3.26 -4.11 -19.00
N SER A 70 2.87 -5.32 -18.61
CA SER A 70 3.30 -6.02 -17.41
C SER A 70 4.82 -6.17 -17.25
N ASN A 71 5.56 -6.07 -18.35
CA ASN A 71 7.02 -6.19 -18.37
C ASN A 71 7.74 -4.85 -18.44
N SER A 72 7.06 -3.72 -18.24
CA SER A 72 7.73 -2.42 -18.30
C SER A 72 8.73 -2.25 -17.16
N GLU A 73 9.95 -1.85 -17.50
CA GLU A 73 10.96 -1.44 -16.52
C GLU A 73 10.41 -0.34 -15.58
N ASP A 74 9.49 0.48 -16.08
CA ASP A 74 8.79 1.51 -15.32
C ASP A 74 8.04 0.96 -14.09
N LEU A 75 7.30 -0.15 -14.24
CA LEU A 75 6.53 -0.73 -13.12
C LEU A 75 7.44 -1.26 -12.02
N ILE A 76 8.60 -1.83 -12.39
CA ILE A 76 9.62 -2.29 -11.44
C ILE A 76 10.18 -1.09 -10.67
N VAL A 77 10.49 -0.01 -11.39
CA VAL A 77 10.96 1.25 -10.78
C VAL A 77 9.91 1.83 -9.84
N PHE A 78 8.63 1.88 -10.24
CA PHE A 78 7.55 2.36 -9.38
C PHE A 78 7.35 1.49 -8.14
N SER A 79 7.39 0.17 -8.29
CA SER A 79 7.32 -0.77 -7.16
C SER A 79 8.44 -0.48 -6.15
N LYS A 80 9.69 -0.33 -6.62
CA LYS A 80 10.82 -0.01 -5.75
C LYS A 80 10.71 1.38 -5.11
N ILE A 81 10.31 2.40 -5.86
CA ILE A 81 10.12 3.75 -5.31
C ILE A 81 9.02 3.74 -4.24
N SER A 82 7.89 3.07 -4.48
CA SER A 82 6.81 2.96 -3.49
C SER A 82 7.27 2.26 -2.20
N SER A 83 8.12 1.24 -2.33
CA SER A 83 8.74 0.54 -1.18
C SER A 83 9.64 1.48 -0.38
N PHE A 84 10.47 2.25 -1.08
CA PHE A 84 11.32 3.26 -0.47
C PHE A 84 10.52 4.35 0.24
N LEU A 85 9.52 4.93 -0.42
CA LEU A 85 8.62 5.93 0.15
C LEU A 85 7.92 5.40 1.41
N LEU A 86 7.45 4.15 1.38
CA LEU A 86 6.78 3.52 2.53
C LEU A 86 7.73 3.29 3.71
N LYS A 87 9.02 3.02 3.47
CA LYS A 87 10.00 2.94 4.55
C LYS A 87 10.27 4.32 5.14
N ILE A 88 10.49 5.33 4.30
CA ILE A 88 10.90 6.65 4.80
C ILE A 88 9.76 7.45 5.44
N ILE A 89 8.50 7.21 5.07
CA ILE A 89 7.34 7.91 5.66
C ILE A 89 7.19 7.62 7.16
N ALA A 90 7.79 6.53 7.66
CA ALA A 90 7.83 6.21 9.08
C ALA A 90 8.68 7.20 9.90
N PHE A 91 9.57 7.97 9.25
CA PHE A 91 10.33 9.03 9.93
C PHE A 91 9.55 10.35 9.91
N LYS A 92 9.37 10.95 11.08
CA LYS A 92 8.57 12.18 11.26
C LYS A 92 9.03 13.35 10.39
N SER A 93 10.35 13.45 10.14
CA SER A 93 10.95 14.45 9.25
C SER A 93 10.43 14.35 7.81
N TYR A 94 10.35 13.14 7.27
CA TYR A 94 9.88 12.89 5.90
C TYR A 94 8.35 12.85 5.80
N GLU A 95 7.65 12.46 6.87
CA GLU A 95 6.19 12.55 6.92
C GLU A 95 5.71 13.97 6.58
N ASN A 96 6.33 14.99 7.21
CA ASN A 96 5.98 16.39 6.95
C ASN A 96 6.28 16.83 5.51
N ILE A 97 7.33 16.28 4.88
CA ILE A 97 7.70 16.61 3.50
C ILE A 97 6.73 15.97 2.51
N LEU A 98 6.39 14.69 2.72
CA LEU A 98 5.47 13.94 1.85
C LEU A 98 4.02 14.43 2.00
N LYS A 99 3.59 14.78 3.23
CA LYS A 99 2.22 15.25 3.49
C LYS A 99 1.91 16.65 2.97
N LYS A 100 2.91 17.53 2.82
CA LYS A 100 2.72 18.92 2.34
C LYS A 100 2.34 19.06 0.86
N ASN A 101 2.40 17.98 0.08
CA ASN A 101 2.00 18.02 -1.33
C ASN A 101 0.51 17.69 -1.44
N ASP A 102 -0.31 18.70 -1.77
CA ASP A 102 -1.78 18.59 -1.82
C ASP A 102 -2.29 17.54 -2.82
N ASP A 103 -1.54 17.29 -3.89
CA ASP A 103 -1.91 16.29 -4.90
C ASP A 103 -1.42 14.86 -4.54
N TYR A 104 -0.57 14.72 -3.52
CA TYR A 104 0.03 13.44 -3.15
C TYR A 104 -1.03 12.37 -2.88
N PHE A 105 -1.97 12.69 -2.00
CA PHE A 105 -2.98 11.72 -1.58
C PHE A 105 -3.94 11.38 -2.71
N LYS A 106 -4.33 12.38 -3.51
CA LYS A 106 -5.16 12.18 -4.70
C LYS A 106 -4.52 11.18 -5.66
N ASN A 107 -3.22 11.34 -5.95
CA ASN A 107 -2.50 10.42 -6.84
C ASN A 107 -2.47 8.99 -6.28
N LEU A 108 -2.28 8.81 -4.96
CA LEU A 108 -2.36 7.49 -4.33
C LEU A 108 -3.75 6.85 -4.48
N LEU A 109 -4.81 7.63 -4.31
CA LEU A 109 -6.20 7.18 -4.48
C LEU A 109 -6.51 6.80 -5.94
N ASP A 110 -5.95 7.52 -6.90
CA ASP A 110 -6.08 7.17 -8.33
C ASP A 110 -5.37 5.84 -8.63
N ILE A 111 -4.15 5.63 -8.13
CA ILE A 111 -3.42 4.36 -8.27
C ILE A 111 -4.19 3.20 -7.59
N LEU A 112 -4.75 3.42 -6.40
CA LEU A 112 -5.60 2.43 -5.72
C LEU A 112 -6.77 2.00 -6.61
N SER A 113 -7.38 2.94 -7.34
CA SER A 113 -8.51 2.66 -8.23
C SER A 113 -8.09 1.85 -9.45
N CYS A 114 -6.92 2.14 -10.00
CA CYS A 114 -6.32 1.34 -11.06
C CYS A 114 -6.10 -0.11 -10.59
N PHE A 115 -5.50 -0.29 -9.41
CA PHE A 115 -5.30 -1.63 -8.84
C PHE A 115 -6.61 -2.35 -8.56
N HIS A 116 -7.62 -1.66 -8.03
CA HIS A 116 -8.94 -2.26 -7.78
C HIS A 116 -9.55 -2.79 -9.07
N SER A 117 -9.53 -1.99 -10.14
CA SER A 117 -10.03 -2.39 -11.47
C SER A 117 -9.27 -3.60 -12.03
N MET A 118 -7.95 -3.62 -11.84
CA MET A 118 -7.06 -4.67 -12.34
C MET A 118 -7.02 -5.93 -11.47
N SER A 119 -7.52 -5.88 -10.23
CA SER A 119 -7.41 -7.00 -9.28
C SER A 119 -8.34 -8.17 -9.60
N ASN A 120 -9.34 -7.95 -10.45
CA ASN A 120 -10.34 -8.95 -10.83
C ASN A 120 -10.11 -9.53 -12.24
N ASP A 121 -9.15 -9.01 -13.01
CA ASP A 121 -8.80 -9.53 -14.34
C ASP A 121 -7.71 -10.61 -14.22
N PRO A 122 -8.00 -11.90 -14.52
CA PRO A 122 -7.00 -12.97 -14.42
C PRO A 122 -5.77 -12.80 -15.32
N LYS A 123 -5.84 -11.94 -16.34
CA LYS A 123 -4.70 -11.62 -17.23
C LYS A 123 -3.82 -10.51 -16.70
N SER A 124 -4.31 -9.76 -15.71
CA SER A 124 -3.57 -8.67 -15.08
C SER A 124 -2.46 -9.21 -14.18
N ILE A 125 -1.28 -8.61 -14.25
CA ILE A 125 -0.21 -8.83 -13.24
C ILE A 125 -0.61 -8.43 -11.82
N PHE A 126 -1.62 -7.55 -11.72
CA PHE A 126 -2.18 -7.12 -10.45
C PHE A 126 -3.39 -7.96 -10.04
N PHE A 127 -3.69 -9.07 -10.72
CA PHE A 127 -4.72 -10.01 -10.31
C PHE A 127 -4.48 -10.48 -8.87
N THR A 128 -5.54 -10.57 -8.06
CA THR A 128 -5.44 -11.10 -6.70
C THR A 128 -5.22 -12.61 -6.75
N GLN A 129 -4.10 -13.08 -6.19
CA GLN A 129 -3.78 -14.50 -6.14
C GLN A 129 -4.06 -15.12 -4.76
N ASP A 130 -4.85 -16.18 -4.74
CA ASP A 130 -5.09 -16.98 -3.54
C ASP A 130 -3.84 -17.77 -3.11
N LEU A 131 -3.62 -17.88 -1.79
CA LEU A 131 -2.53 -18.68 -1.22
C LEU A 131 -2.57 -20.17 -1.61
N ARG A 132 -3.77 -20.68 -1.94
CA ARG A 132 -4.02 -22.09 -2.25
C ARG A 132 -3.86 -22.42 -3.74
N SER A 133 -3.69 -21.42 -4.61
CA SER A 133 -3.50 -21.65 -6.04
C SER A 133 -2.11 -22.22 -6.30
N THR A 134 -1.97 -23.54 -6.23
CA THR A 134 -0.82 -24.32 -6.70
C THR A 134 -1.06 -24.74 -8.15
N ASN A 135 -1.04 -23.80 -9.08
CA ASN A 135 -1.00 -24.16 -10.50
C ASN A 135 0.46 -24.44 -10.88
N ASN A 136 0.78 -25.72 -11.07
CA ASN A 136 2.11 -26.28 -11.41
C ASN A 136 2.67 -25.85 -12.79
N ASN A 137 2.09 -24.84 -13.45
CA ASN A 137 2.59 -24.30 -14.70
C ASN A 137 3.41 -23.03 -14.40
N ASN A 138 4.60 -23.25 -13.84
CA ASN A 138 5.55 -22.25 -13.35
C ASN A 138 6.18 -21.41 -14.48
N LYS A 139 5.40 -20.52 -15.09
CA LYS A 139 5.92 -19.40 -15.90
C LYS A 139 5.55 -18.04 -15.31
N CYS A 140 4.35 -17.92 -14.74
CA CYS A 140 3.83 -16.66 -14.20
C CYS A 140 4.44 -16.25 -12.84
N PHE A 141 5.09 -17.16 -12.11
CA PHE A 141 5.71 -16.87 -10.81
C PHE A 141 6.98 -16.02 -10.91
N ALA A 142 7.82 -16.25 -11.92
CA ALA A 142 9.08 -15.51 -12.09
C ALA A 142 8.86 -14.10 -12.65
N GLU A 143 7.80 -13.90 -13.45
CA GLU A 143 7.51 -12.61 -14.10
C GLU A 143 6.94 -11.57 -13.12
N ASN A 144 6.20 -12.01 -12.08
CA ASN A 144 5.53 -11.11 -11.12
C ASN A 144 6.37 -10.73 -9.89
N GLU A 145 7.53 -11.37 -9.67
CA GLU A 145 8.38 -11.08 -8.51
C GLU A 145 8.93 -9.64 -8.54
N SER A 146 9.10 -9.09 -9.75
CA SER A 146 9.67 -7.75 -9.98
C SER A 146 8.78 -6.60 -9.46
N VAL A 147 7.46 -6.79 -9.44
CA VAL A 147 6.45 -5.84 -8.94
C VAL A 147 5.80 -6.30 -7.63
N PHE A 148 6.42 -7.27 -6.96
CA PHE A 148 5.89 -7.92 -5.77
C PHE A 148 5.64 -6.91 -4.64
N GLY A 149 4.42 -6.94 -4.11
CA GLY A 149 4.00 -6.10 -3.00
C GLY A 149 3.76 -4.64 -3.34
N PHE A 150 3.74 -4.27 -4.63
CA PHE A 150 3.47 -2.89 -5.05
C PHE A 150 2.09 -2.39 -4.59
N LYS A 151 1.03 -3.18 -4.75
CA LYS A 151 -0.32 -2.81 -4.26
C LYS A 151 -0.32 -2.56 -2.76
N ARG A 152 0.35 -3.45 -2.02
CA ARG A 152 0.51 -3.34 -0.57
C ARG A 152 1.29 -2.09 -0.16
N ASN A 153 2.30 -1.69 -0.93
CA ASN A 153 3.04 -0.45 -0.66
C ASN A 153 2.15 0.79 -0.82
N ILE A 154 1.35 0.86 -1.88
CA ILE A 154 0.39 1.96 -2.09
C ILE A 154 -0.62 2.05 -0.95
N ILE A 155 -1.20 0.94 -0.52
CA ILE A 155 -2.14 0.91 0.61
C ILE A 155 -1.43 1.35 1.90
N GLY A 156 -0.17 0.95 2.10
CA GLY A 156 0.62 1.42 3.24
C GLY A 156 0.87 2.93 3.23
N LEU A 157 1.17 3.52 2.07
CA LEU A 157 1.31 4.97 1.93
C LEU A 157 -0.01 5.69 2.22
N ILE A 158 -1.13 5.16 1.73
CA ILE A 158 -2.49 5.66 2.04
C ILE A 158 -2.74 5.60 3.55
N ALA A 159 -2.43 4.47 4.20
CA ALA A 159 -2.63 4.30 5.65
C ALA A 159 -1.87 5.35 6.47
N ASN A 160 -0.61 5.60 6.11
CA ASN A 160 0.23 6.61 6.76
C ASN A 160 -0.30 8.04 6.50
N TYR A 161 -0.80 8.30 5.29
CA TYR A 161 -1.34 9.62 4.96
C TYR A 161 -2.64 9.93 5.73
N LEU A 162 -3.49 8.92 5.92
CA LEU A 162 -4.74 9.01 6.70
C LEU A 162 -4.52 9.21 8.20
N HIS A 163 -3.33 8.87 8.71
CA HIS A 163 -3.04 8.97 10.14
C HIS A 163 -3.11 10.43 10.60
N GLU A 164 -4.08 10.70 11.49
CA GLU A 164 -4.31 12.01 12.14
C GLU A 164 -4.50 13.16 11.13
N ASN A 165 -5.06 12.84 9.96
CA ASN A 165 -5.32 13.80 8.89
C ASN A 165 -6.80 13.77 8.47
N MET A 166 -7.61 14.63 9.10
CA MET A 166 -9.05 14.71 8.83
C MET A 166 -9.36 15.00 7.35
N GLN A 167 -8.60 15.89 6.71
CA GLN A 167 -8.82 16.24 5.30
C GLN A 167 -8.63 15.02 4.37
N ALA A 168 -7.60 14.21 4.62
CA ALA A 168 -7.36 12.99 3.86
C ALA A 168 -8.43 11.92 4.12
N GLN A 169 -8.85 11.77 5.38
CA GLN A 169 -9.95 10.86 5.73
C GLN A 169 -11.22 11.22 4.95
N GLU A 170 -11.52 12.52 4.83
CA GLU A 170 -12.71 13.02 4.16
C GLU A 170 -12.60 12.82 2.66
N GLN A 171 -11.41 13.10 2.11
CA GLN A 171 -11.12 12.93 0.71
C GLN A 171 -11.26 11.47 0.27
N LEU A 172 -10.83 10.50 1.08
CA LEU A 172 -11.02 9.07 0.80
C LEU A 172 -12.51 8.72 0.62
N ARG A 173 -13.37 9.25 1.49
CA ARG A 173 -14.83 9.03 1.42
C ARG A 173 -15.46 9.78 0.24
N ILE A 174 -15.18 11.08 0.10
CA ILE A 174 -15.81 11.95 -0.90
C ILE A 174 -15.41 11.54 -2.33
N SER A 175 -14.18 11.06 -2.52
CA SER A 175 -13.71 10.55 -3.83
C SER A 175 -14.29 9.17 -4.20
N GLY A 176 -15.06 8.53 -3.30
CA GLY A 176 -15.62 7.20 -3.51
C GLY A 176 -14.57 6.07 -3.49
N ARG A 177 -13.32 6.35 -3.11
CA ARG A 177 -12.24 5.34 -3.09
C ARG A 177 -12.23 4.47 -1.83
N PHE A 178 -13.09 4.76 -0.86
CA PHE A 178 -13.27 3.92 0.32
C PHE A 178 -13.60 2.46 -0.05
N ILE A 179 -14.48 2.24 -1.05
CA ILE A 179 -14.86 0.87 -1.47
C ILE A 179 -13.64 0.11 -2.04
N ALA A 180 -12.83 0.75 -2.87
CA ALA A 180 -11.61 0.15 -3.40
C ALA A 180 -10.61 -0.25 -2.29
N LEU A 181 -10.55 0.55 -1.21
CA LEU A 181 -9.77 0.22 -0.04
C LEU A 181 -10.36 -0.99 0.70
N LEU A 182 -11.67 -1.03 0.93
CA LEU A 182 -12.35 -2.16 1.59
C LEU A 182 -12.17 -3.47 0.81
N ASP A 183 -12.31 -3.43 -0.51
CA ASP A 183 -12.15 -4.59 -1.40
C ASP A 183 -10.70 -5.13 -1.44
N SER A 184 -9.75 -4.31 -1.00
CA SER A 184 -8.34 -4.73 -0.85
C SER A 184 -8.10 -5.54 0.44
N ALA A 185 -9.09 -5.64 1.34
CA ALA A 185 -8.99 -6.38 2.61
C ALA A 185 -9.12 -7.90 2.42
N LYS A 186 -8.22 -8.46 1.61
CA LYS A 186 -8.16 -9.89 1.29
C LYS A 186 -6.72 -10.36 1.29
N ILE A 187 -6.54 -11.67 1.33
CA ILE A 187 -5.20 -12.25 1.21
C ILE A 187 -4.80 -12.22 -0.27
N ASP A 188 -3.59 -11.77 -0.55
CA ASP A 188 -3.01 -11.77 -1.89
C ASP A 188 -1.56 -12.26 -1.81
N ARG A 189 -1.27 -13.37 -2.48
CA ARG A 189 0.07 -13.97 -2.50
C ARG A 189 1.14 -13.01 -3.04
N ASN A 190 0.80 -12.22 -4.07
CA ASN A 190 1.73 -11.27 -4.67
C ASN A 190 1.91 -10.02 -3.82
N ASN A 191 1.09 -9.84 -2.79
CA ASN A 191 1.11 -8.67 -1.93
C ASN A 191 1.05 -9.07 -0.44
N PRO A 192 2.14 -9.63 0.11
CA PRO A 192 2.17 -10.03 1.52
C PRO A 192 1.84 -8.87 2.44
N PHE A 193 1.03 -9.17 3.44
CA PHE A 193 0.51 -8.21 4.43
C PHE A 193 -0.48 -7.17 3.89
N ILE A 194 -1.01 -7.32 2.67
CA ILE A 194 -2.00 -6.36 2.13
C ILE A 194 -3.25 -6.27 3.02
N LEU A 195 -3.71 -7.39 3.58
CA LEU A 195 -4.84 -7.42 4.52
C LEU A 195 -4.56 -6.55 5.75
N GLN A 196 -3.38 -6.72 6.37
CA GLN A 196 -2.98 -5.99 7.57
C GLN A 196 -2.85 -4.49 7.29
N TRP A 197 -2.19 -4.13 6.19
CA TRP A 197 -2.08 -2.74 5.76
C TRP A 197 -3.45 -2.12 5.45
N THR A 198 -4.36 -2.90 4.86
CA THR A 198 -5.72 -2.44 4.57
C THR A 198 -6.51 -2.22 5.86
N ILE A 199 -6.45 -3.14 6.82
CA ILE A 199 -7.08 -2.98 8.14
C ILE A 199 -6.51 -1.74 8.84
N PHE A 200 -5.20 -1.52 8.77
CA PHE A 200 -4.56 -0.35 9.34
C PHE A 200 -5.02 0.96 8.67
N ALA A 201 -5.13 0.97 7.34
CA ALA A 201 -5.67 2.10 6.58
C ALA A 201 -7.12 2.39 6.97
N ILE A 202 -7.97 1.37 7.08
CA ILE A 202 -9.38 1.50 7.51
C ILE A 202 -9.45 2.07 8.93
N ARG A 203 -8.66 1.55 9.87
CA ARG A 203 -8.57 2.12 11.23
C ARG A 203 -8.23 3.60 11.19
N ASN A 204 -7.22 3.99 10.42
CA ASN A 204 -6.80 5.38 10.30
C ASN A 204 -7.85 6.26 9.60
N ALA A 205 -8.60 5.71 8.64
CA ALA A 205 -9.72 6.39 7.98
C ALA A 205 -10.89 6.69 8.94
N LEU A 206 -11.09 5.85 9.96
CA LEU A 206 -12.22 5.91 10.89
C LEU A 206 -11.88 6.58 12.23
N LYS A 207 -10.60 6.65 12.61
CA LYS A 207 -10.16 7.22 13.89
C LYS A 207 -10.60 8.68 14.00
N ASN A 208 -11.42 8.97 15.01
CA ASN A 208 -11.98 10.29 15.31
C ASN A 208 -12.83 10.91 14.19
N ASN A 209 -13.42 10.08 13.32
CA ASN A 209 -14.17 10.56 12.16
C ASN A 209 -15.58 9.95 12.09
N PRO A 210 -16.58 10.59 12.71
CA PRO A 210 -17.95 10.09 12.73
C PRO A 210 -18.59 9.97 11.34
N ALA A 211 -18.25 10.88 10.41
CA ALA A 211 -18.80 10.85 9.06
C ALA A 211 -18.33 9.60 8.28
N ASN A 212 -17.07 9.22 8.44
CA ASN A 212 -16.55 7.98 7.85
C ASN A 212 -17.08 6.73 8.57
N GLN A 213 -17.24 6.75 9.89
CA GLN A 213 -17.87 5.67 10.65
C GLN A 213 -19.31 5.43 10.17
N GLN A 214 -20.11 6.49 10.09
CA GLN A 214 -21.47 6.43 9.59
C GLN A 214 -21.54 5.96 8.13
N PHE A 215 -20.59 6.38 7.28
CA PHE A 215 -20.50 5.87 5.91
C PHE A 215 -20.34 4.35 5.88
N ILE A 216 -19.45 3.79 6.71
CA ILE A 216 -19.25 2.34 6.79
C ILE A 216 -20.45 1.61 7.39
N GLU A 217 -21.06 2.16 8.43
CA GLU A 217 -22.29 1.60 9.04
C GLU A 217 -23.45 1.52 8.04
N ASN A 218 -23.53 2.50 7.13
CA ASN A 218 -24.54 2.55 6.09
C ASN A 218 -24.23 1.66 4.88
N LEU A 219 -23.05 1.04 4.82
CA LEU A 219 -22.76 0.07 3.75
C LEU A 219 -23.60 -1.18 3.96
N GLN A 220 -24.56 -1.39 3.05
CA GLN A 220 -25.36 -2.60 3.02
C GLN A 220 -24.64 -3.67 2.19
N LYS A 221 -24.58 -4.89 2.73
CA LYS A 221 -24.12 -6.07 1.98
C LYS A 221 -25.09 -6.31 0.81
N GLN A 222 -24.67 -6.02 -0.42
CA GLN A 222 -25.45 -6.36 -1.60
C GLN A 222 -25.22 -7.83 -2.00
N GLY A 223 -25.90 -8.73 -1.29
CA GLY A 223 -25.98 -10.15 -1.62
C GLY A 223 -24.69 -10.95 -1.44
N GLU A 224 -24.82 -12.27 -1.54
CA GLU A 224 -23.71 -13.20 -1.76
C GLU A 224 -23.77 -13.61 -3.23
N ILE A 225 -22.68 -13.44 -3.98
CA ILE A 225 -22.60 -14.00 -5.33
C ILE A 225 -22.39 -15.50 -5.14
N PHE A 226 -23.48 -16.27 -5.25
CA PHE A 226 -23.41 -17.73 -5.33
C PHE A 226 -22.81 -18.09 -6.69
N ASP A 227 -21.55 -18.52 -6.69
CA ASP A 227 -20.98 -19.20 -7.85
C ASP A 227 -21.43 -20.66 -7.79
N ASP A 228 -22.52 -20.99 -8.48
CA ASP A 228 -23.12 -22.33 -8.54
C ASP A 228 -22.10 -23.42 -8.96
N LYS A 229 -21.00 -23.03 -9.62
CA LYS A 229 -19.91 -23.97 -9.97
C LYS A 229 -19.15 -24.48 -8.75
N ILE A 230 -19.04 -23.68 -7.68
CA ILE A 230 -18.31 -24.07 -6.46
C ILE A 230 -19.12 -25.09 -5.64
N PHE A 231 -20.45 -24.98 -5.63
CA PHE A 231 -21.32 -25.88 -4.87
C PHE A 231 -21.56 -27.23 -5.58
N ASN A 232 -21.66 -27.23 -6.91
CA ASN A 232 -21.97 -28.46 -7.67
C ASN A 232 -20.82 -29.48 -7.71
N ASP A 233 -19.58 -29.06 -7.50
CA ASP A 233 -18.42 -29.97 -7.53
C ASP A 233 -18.12 -30.65 -6.19
N LYS A 234 -18.79 -30.28 -5.08
CA LYS A 234 -18.34 -30.70 -3.74
C LYS A 234 -19.34 -31.43 -2.85
N ILE A 235 -20.55 -31.74 -3.30
CA ILE A 235 -21.45 -32.59 -2.50
C ILE A 235 -22.16 -33.60 -3.40
N LYS A 236 -21.47 -34.71 -3.72
CA LYS A 236 -22.15 -35.99 -3.94
C LYS A 236 -22.19 -36.71 -2.59
N PHE A 237 -23.34 -36.69 -1.93
CA PHE A 237 -23.61 -37.65 -0.87
C PHE A 237 -23.64 -39.04 -1.52
N ILE A 238 -22.64 -39.86 -1.20
CA ILE A 238 -22.73 -41.32 -1.30
C ILE A 238 -23.36 -41.81 -0.01
#